data_AF-A0A220ME07-F1
#
_entry.id   AF-A0A220ME07-F1
#
_cell.length_a   1.000
_cell.length_b   1.000
_cell.length_c   1.000
_cell.angle_alpha   90.00
_cell.angle_beta   90.00
_cell.angle_gamma   90.00
#
_symmetry.space_group_name_H-M   'P 1'
#
loop_
_entity.id
_entity.type
_entity.pdbx_description
1 polymer ?
#
loop_
_entity_poly.entity_id
_entity_poly.type
_entity_poly.pdbx_seq_one_letter_code
_entity_poly.pdbx_strand_id
1 'polypeptide(L)' 'MKLKDARIEKKLSQEKISRIINVSLKHYQNIEYGITIPTVTIALHICEVLDIDPREVDEWKDRRIPN' A
#
# COMPACT_ATOMS: atom_id res chain seq x y z
N MET A 1 2.53 10.36 -0.55
CA MET A 1 3.51 9.39 -1.07
C MET A 1 2.79 8.28 -1.80
N LYS A 2 3.35 7.83 -2.94
CA LYS A 2 2.84 6.70 -3.70
C LYS A 2 3.45 5.38 -3.24
N LEU A 3 2.61 4.36 -3.06
CA LEU A 3 3.07 2.99 -2.76
C LEU A 3 4.05 2.43 -3.79
N LYS A 4 3.80 2.72 -5.07
CA LYS A 4 4.67 2.28 -6.17
C LYS A 4 6.11 2.77 -5.99
N ASP A 5 6.27 4.04 -5.60
CA ASP A 5 7.59 4.66 -5.47
C ASP A 5 8.34 4.04 -4.28
N ALA A 6 7.70 3.95 -3.12
CA ALA A 6 8.25 3.28 -1.94
C ALA A 6 8.62 1.81 -2.21
N ARG A 7 7.79 1.08 -2.98
CA ARG A 7 8.08 -0.30 -3.38
C ARG A 7 9.31 -0.41 -4.28
N ILE A 8 9.46 0.50 -5.24
CA ILE A 8 10.62 0.53 -6.15
C ILE A 8 11.90 0.86 -5.37
N GLU A 9 11.85 1.79 -4.43
CA GLU A 9 12.98 2.13 -3.54
C GLU A 9 13.45 0.92 -2.72
N LYS A 10 12.50 0.10 -2.22
CA LYS A 10 12.80 -1.19 -1.55
C LYS A 10 13.19 -2.32 -2.50
N LYS A 11 13.25 -2.07 -3.83
CA LYS A 11 13.58 -3.05 -4.88
C LYS A 11 12.66 -4.28 -4.87
N LEU A 12 11.39 -4.10 -4.53
CA LEU A 12 10.40 -5.17 -4.49
C LEU A 12 9.53 -5.17 -5.76
N SER A 13 9.24 -6.35 -6.30
CA SER A 13 8.17 -6.50 -7.30
C SER A 13 6.80 -6.55 -6.61
N GLN A 14 5.71 -6.32 -7.36
CA GLN A 14 4.35 -6.45 -6.82
C GLN A 14 4.06 -7.88 -6.32
N GLU A 15 4.58 -8.90 -7.02
CA GLU A 15 4.48 -10.31 -6.60
C GLU A 15 5.26 -10.59 -5.32
N LYS A 16 6.43 -9.95 -5.16
CA LYS A 16 7.27 -10.18 -3.97
C LYS A 16 6.58 -9.62 -2.73
N ILE A 17 6.10 -8.39 -2.78
CA ILE A 17 5.42 -7.78 -1.63
C ILE A 17 4.06 -8.44 -1.34
N SER A 18 3.28 -8.83 -2.37
CA SER A 18 2.01 -9.53 -2.13
C SER A 18 2.20 -10.83 -1.35
N ARG A 19 3.29 -11.56 -1.64
CA ARG A 19 3.66 -12.77 -0.89
C ARG A 19 4.11 -12.46 0.54
N ILE A 20 4.88 -11.38 0.75
CA ILE A 20 5.33 -10.97 2.09
C ILE A 20 4.13 -10.63 2.98
N ILE A 21 3.17 -9.85 2.45
CA ILE A 21 1.99 -9.43 3.22
C ILE A 21 0.85 -10.46 3.20
N ASN A 22 1.08 -11.64 2.59
CA ASN A 22 0.13 -12.75 2.48
C ASN A 22 -1.22 -12.37 1.84
N VAL A 23 -1.19 -11.70 0.69
CA VAL A 23 -2.37 -11.40 -0.12
C VAL A 23 -2.18 -11.82 -1.57
N SER A 24 -3.28 -11.93 -2.33
CA SER A 24 -3.19 -12.18 -3.77
C SER A 24 -2.51 -10.99 -4.48
N LEU A 25 -1.78 -11.27 -5.56
CA LEU A 25 -1.17 -10.23 -6.40
C LEU A 25 -2.20 -9.19 -6.84
N LYS A 26 -3.37 -9.65 -7.27
CA LYS A 26 -4.46 -8.79 -7.72
C LYS A 26 -4.94 -7.86 -6.62
N HIS A 27 -5.03 -8.34 -5.38
CA HIS A 27 -5.43 -7.51 -4.25
C HIS A 27 -4.40 -6.41 -3.96
N TYR A 28 -3.10 -6.77 -3.91
CA TYR A 28 -2.03 -5.78 -3.76
C TYR A 28 -2.01 -4.75 -4.89
N GLN A 29 -2.17 -5.20 -6.15
CA GLN A 29 -2.25 -4.31 -7.31
C GLN A 29 -3.41 -3.32 -7.20
N ASN A 30 -4.60 -3.78 -6.83
CA ASN A 30 -5.74 -2.90 -6.64
C ASN A 30 -5.49 -1.86 -5.54
N ILE A 31 -4.75 -2.22 -4.48
CA ILE A 31 -4.33 -1.28 -3.43
C ILE A 31 -3.32 -0.26 -3.99
N GLU A 32 -2.25 -0.71 -4.65
CA GLU A 32 -1.22 0.17 -5.23
C GLU A 32 -1.78 1.13 -6.29
N TYR A 33 -2.82 0.71 -7.01
CA TYR A 33 -3.52 1.56 -7.99
C TYR A 33 -4.63 2.43 -7.38
N GLY A 34 -4.87 2.35 -6.07
CA GLY A 34 -5.91 3.13 -5.38
C GLY A 34 -7.35 2.70 -5.70
N ILE A 35 -7.53 1.49 -6.22
CA ILE A 35 -8.85 0.90 -6.55
C ILE A 35 -9.51 0.33 -5.29
N THR A 36 -8.70 -0.20 -4.36
CA THR A 36 -9.19 -0.83 -3.14
C THR A 36 -8.50 -0.23 -1.92
N ILE A 37 -9.31 0.23 -0.96
CA ILE A 37 -8.79 0.62 0.35
C ILE A 37 -8.54 -0.67 1.15
N PRO A 38 -7.30 -0.93 1.59
CA PRO A 38 -6.99 -2.11 2.41
C PRO A 38 -7.62 -2.00 3.79
N THR A 39 -7.75 -3.13 4.48
CA THR A 39 -8.00 -3.11 5.93
C THR A 39 -6.80 -2.49 6.66
N VAL A 40 -7.03 -1.97 7.87
CA VAL A 40 -5.96 -1.37 8.68
C VAL A 40 -4.77 -2.34 8.86
N THR A 41 -5.04 -3.62 9.11
CA THR A 41 -3.99 -4.65 9.26
C THR A 41 -3.13 -4.78 7.99
N ILE A 42 -3.76 -4.84 6.81
CA ILE A 42 -3.02 -4.93 5.54
C ILE A 42 -2.25 -3.64 5.28
N ALA A 43 -2.84 -2.48 5.55
CA ALA A 43 -2.19 -1.19 5.39
C ALA A 43 -0.92 -1.09 6.25
N LEU A 44 -1.02 -1.45 7.53
CA LEU A 44 0.11 -1.45 8.46
C LEU A 44 1.21 -2.43 8.03
N HIS A 45 0.84 -3.63 7.58
CA HIS A 45 1.83 -4.62 7.12
C HIS A 45 2.54 -4.17 5.84
N ILE A 46 1.83 -3.54 4.89
CA ILE A 46 2.46 -2.91 3.72
C ILE A 46 3.45 -1.82 4.17
N CYS A 47 3.03 -0.98 5.10
CA CYS A 47 3.84 0.13 5.60
C CYS A 47 5.09 -0.34 6.34
N GLU A 48 5.00 -1.42 7.11
CA GLU A 48 6.14 -2.06 7.79
C GLU A 48 7.17 -2.59 6.77
N VAL A 49 6.71 -3.28 5.72
CA VAL A 49 7.59 -3.79 4.66
C VAL A 49 8.25 -2.67 3.87
N LEU A 50 7.52 -1.58 3.64
CA LEU A 50 7.98 -0.44 2.87
C LEU A 50 8.70 0.62 3.70
N ASP A 51 8.67 0.53 5.03
CA ASP A 51 9.26 1.48 5.97
C ASP A 51 8.73 2.92 5.78
N ILE A 52 7.39 3.03 5.72
CA ILE A 52 6.68 4.29 5.47
C ILE A 52 5.57 4.51 6.51
N ASP A 53 5.18 5.77 6.73
CA ASP A 53 4.03 6.09 7.60
C ASP A 53 2.71 5.89 6.83
N PRO A 54 1.76 5.09 7.33
CA PRO A 54 0.45 4.88 6.69
C PRO A 54 -0.36 6.18 6.48
N ARG A 55 -0.11 7.23 7.25
CA ARG A 55 -0.76 8.55 7.11
C ARG A 55 -0.27 9.32 5.89
N GLU A 56 0.92 8.96 5.39
CA GLU A 56 1.55 9.63 4.25
C GLU A 56 1.18 8.99 2.91
N VAL A 57 0.50 7.85 2.90
CA VAL A 57 0.15 7.09 1.69
C VAL A 57 -1.07 7.66 0.98
N ASP A 58 -0.92 8.01 -0.30
CA ASP A 58 -1.94 8.72 -1.06
C ASP A 58 -3.09 7.82 -1.53
N GLU A 59 -2.84 6.52 -1.69
CA GLU A 59 -3.81 5.54 -2.19
C GLU A 59 -5.04 5.37 -1.29
N TRP A 60 -4.93 5.67 0.01
CA TRP A 60 -6.02 5.53 0.97
C TRP A 60 -6.22 6.77 1.86
N LYS A 61 -5.62 7.91 1.51
CA LYS A 61 -5.94 9.19 2.15
C LYS A 61 -7.40 9.55 1.88
N ASP A 62 -8.11 9.92 2.95
CA ASP A 62 -9.47 10.42 2.83
C ASP A 62 -9.46 11.77 2.10
N ARG A 63 -10.15 11.83 0.96
CA ARG A 63 -10.27 13.05 0.15
C ARG A 63 -11.47 13.91 0.56
N ARG A 64 -12.22 13.49 1.59
CA ARG A 64 -13.31 14.30 2.13
C ARG A 64 -12.70 15.49 2.86
N ILE A 65 -13.07 16.69 2.41
CA ILE A 65 -12.73 17.94 3.09
C ILE A 65 -13.57 17.95 4.38
N PRO A 66 -12.96 18.05 5.58
CA PRO A 66 -13.73 18.27 6.79
C PRO A 66 -14.49 19.60 6.66
N ASN A 67 -15.81 19.55 6.85
CA ASN A 67 -16.68 20.73 6.93
C ASN A 67 -16.33 21.59 8.14
#